data_AF-A0A7Y5PFY9-F1
#
_entry.id   AF-A0A7Y5PFY9-F1
#
_cell.length_a   1.000
_cell.length_b   1.000
_cell.length_c   1.000
_cell.angle_alpha   90.00
_cell.angle_beta   90.00
_cell.angle_gamma   90.00
#
_symmetry.space_group_name_H-M   'P 1'
#
loop_
_entity.id
_entity.type
_entity.pdbx_description
1 polymer ?
#
loop_
_entity_poly.entity_id
_entity_poly.type
_entity_poly.pdbx_seq_one_letter_code
_entity_poly.pdbx_strand_id
1 'polypeptide(L)'
;MSDVMHSTEADIEALEQLCEQLSGFGADVSLEWVDGFMTALLASRRAIMPSEWLPAMFGDAFERAFADPPAATAALSALMARWNVLAQQLDPAELIDEPDATRLGPLMITYDDAARRQAVEAGILTQEEAEVALQTGALWADGFRSAIEAFAEDWPQPDTDTEDGRWYDDCLMRVFALMLESADLAEYLQVSYPGEELTRDQLVDEACFAVQDLRLYWLDHPAKPPTRRVEPTPGRNDPCPCGSGRKYKRCHGA
;
A
#
# COMPACT_ATOMS: atom_id res chain seq x y z
N MET A 1 -13.77 -6.95 21.66
CA MET A 1 -13.10 -5.71 21.22
C MET A 1 -11.64 -5.91 21.49
N SER A 2 -10.89 -6.26 20.45
CA SER A 2 -9.43 -6.25 20.51
C SER A 2 -8.99 -4.79 20.60
N ASP A 3 -7.99 -4.48 21.43
CA ASP A 3 -7.44 -3.13 21.50
C ASP A 3 -6.68 -2.83 20.19
N VAL A 4 -6.92 -1.67 19.59
CA VAL A 4 -6.25 -1.26 18.35
C VAL A 4 -4.79 -1.01 18.68
N MET A 5 -3.89 -1.76 18.02
CA MET A 5 -2.47 -1.61 18.21
C MET A 5 -2.01 -0.32 17.56
N HIS A 6 -1.12 0.39 18.26
CA HIS A 6 -0.44 1.57 17.76
C HIS A 6 1.07 1.36 17.88
N SER A 7 1.82 1.96 16.95
CA SER A 7 3.28 2.00 17.02
C SER A 7 3.70 2.75 18.29
N THR A 8 4.72 2.23 18.99
CA THR A 8 5.30 2.98 20.11
C THR A 8 6.16 4.14 19.59
N GLU A 9 6.44 5.14 20.42
CA GLU A 9 7.36 6.24 20.07
C GLU A 9 8.72 5.70 19.60
N ALA A 10 9.23 4.65 20.25
CA ALA A 10 10.50 4.01 19.87
C ALA A 10 10.42 3.29 18.51
N ASP A 11 9.27 2.71 18.15
CA ASP A 11 9.10 2.09 16.84
C ASP A 11 9.04 3.14 15.72
N ILE A 12 8.38 4.28 15.99
CA ILE A 12 8.30 5.41 15.06
C ILE A 12 9.70 6.01 14.85
N GLU A 13 10.43 6.29 15.92
CA GLU A 13 11.80 6.82 15.86
C GLU A 13 12.74 5.88 15.09
N ALA A 14 12.63 4.57 15.30
CA ALA A 14 13.42 3.58 14.56
C ALA A 14 13.10 3.57 13.05
N LEU A 15 11.83 3.77 12.68
CA LEU A 15 11.40 3.84 11.29
C LEU A 15 11.84 5.17 10.62
N GLU A 16 11.78 6.29 11.35
CA GLU A 16 12.30 7.58 10.89
C GLU A 16 13.81 7.50 10.62
N GLN A 17 14.60 6.97 11.57
CA GLN A 17 16.04 6.77 11.39
C GLN A 17 16.37 5.88 10.19
N LEU A 18 15.57 4.84 9.95
CA LEU A 18 15.69 4.01 8.76
C LEU A 18 15.48 4.82 7.47
N CYS A 19 14.44 5.66 7.43
CA CYS A 19 14.14 6.50 6.26
C CYS A 19 15.28 7.51 6.01
N GLU A 20 15.76 8.19 7.07
CA GLU A 20 16.89 9.12 6.98
C GLU A 20 18.15 8.45 6.42
N GLN A 21 18.46 7.23 6.91
CA GLN A 21 19.61 6.48 6.44
C GLN A 21 19.45 6.07 4.96
N LEU A 22 18.28 5.60 4.54
CA LEU A 22 18.00 5.28 3.13
C LEU A 22 18.13 6.50 2.22
N SER A 23 17.64 7.66 2.65
CA SER A 23 17.77 8.92 1.93
C SER A 23 19.24 9.33 1.73
N GLY A 24 20.11 9.06 2.71
CA GLY A 24 21.56 9.21 2.57
C GLY A 24 22.21 8.33 1.48
N PHE A 25 21.51 7.28 1.03
CA PHE A 25 21.95 6.37 -0.05
C PHE A 25 21.21 6.59 -1.38
N GLY A 26 20.37 7.63 -1.45
CA GLY A 26 19.70 8.06 -2.68
C GLY A 26 18.29 7.48 -2.89
N ALA A 27 17.69 6.85 -1.87
CA ALA A 27 16.27 6.56 -1.89
C ALA A 27 15.47 7.86 -1.64
N ASP A 28 14.39 8.07 -2.38
CA ASP A 28 13.49 9.19 -2.15
C ASP A 28 12.31 8.71 -1.30
N VAL A 29 12.51 8.62 0.01
CA VAL A 29 11.53 8.04 0.95
C VAL A 29 11.39 8.89 2.21
N SER A 30 10.16 8.93 2.74
CA SER A 30 9.82 9.54 4.03
C SER A 30 9.04 8.54 4.90
N LEU A 31 8.86 8.87 6.18
CA LEU A 31 8.04 8.07 7.10
C LEU A 31 6.64 7.83 6.53
N GLU A 32 5.99 8.91 6.07
CA GLU A 32 4.62 8.86 5.54
C GLU A 32 4.55 8.03 4.27
N TRP A 33 5.51 8.21 3.36
CA TRP A 33 5.55 7.48 2.11
C TRP A 33 5.74 5.98 2.36
N VAL A 34 6.66 5.61 3.25
CA VAL A 34 6.90 4.20 3.62
C VAL A 34 5.66 3.59 4.29
N ASP A 35 4.97 4.35 5.12
CA ASP A 35 3.72 3.92 5.75
C ASP A 35 2.58 3.68 4.74
N GLY A 36 2.40 4.60 3.80
CA GLY A 36 1.42 4.47 2.73
C GLY A 36 1.70 3.30 1.80
N PHE A 37 2.98 3.10 1.45
CA PHE A 37 3.42 1.95 0.66
C PHE A 37 3.07 0.64 1.36
N MET A 38 3.44 0.48 2.65
CA MET A 38 3.11 -0.72 3.43
C MET A 38 1.60 -0.92 3.59
N THR A 39 0.85 0.16 3.75
CA THR A 39 -0.62 0.11 3.84
C THR A 39 -1.23 -0.51 2.57
N ALA A 40 -0.81 -0.06 1.38
CA ALA A 40 -1.25 -0.65 0.12
C ALA A 40 -0.87 -2.14 0.00
N LEU A 41 0.33 -2.54 0.44
CA LEU A 41 0.71 -3.95 0.40
C LEU A 41 -0.22 -4.83 1.24
N LEU A 42 -0.59 -4.35 2.43
CA LEU A 42 -1.48 -5.05 3.36
C LEU A 42 -2.95 -5.01 2.92
N ALA A 43 -3.36 -3.94 2.25
CA ALA A 43 -4.68 -3.82 1.64
C ALA A 43 -4.81 -4.61 0.33
N SER A 44 -3.73 -5.11 -0.26
CA SER A 44 -3.76 -5.75 -1.58
C SER A 44 -4.47 -7.11 -1.59
N ARG A 45 -4.82 -7.59 -2.80
CA ARG A 45 -5.59 -8.82 -3.01
C ARG A 45 -4.85 -10.12 -2.65
N ARG A 46 -3.57 -10.05 -2.29
CA ARG A 46 -2.77 -11.18 -1.80
C ARG A 46 -1.73 -10.72 -0.79
N ALA A 47 -1.19 -11.64 0.01
CA ALA A 47 0.02 -11.33 0.76
C ALA A 47 1.22 -11.18 -0.20
N ILE A 48 1.90 -10.05 -0.12
CA ILE A 48 3.15 -9.78 -0.84
C ILE A 48 4.31 -10.04 0.13
N MET A 49 5.28 -10.88 -0.27
CA MET A 49 6.35 -11.33 0.62
C MET A 49 7.44 -10.25 0.78
N PRO A 50 8.16 -10.21 1.91
CA PRO A 50 9.28 -9.28 2.09
C PRO A 50 10.34 -9.30 1.01
N SER A 51 10.62 -10.49 0.45
CA SER A 51 11.54 -10.63 -0.67
C SER A 51 11.05 -9.98 -1.97
N GLU A 52 9.75 -9.71 -2.10
CA GLU A 52 9.15 -9.03 -3.25
C GLU A 52 9.07 -7.52 -3.01
N TRP A 53 8.53 -7.08 -1.87
CA TRP A 53 8.30 -5.66 -1.64
C TRP A 53 9.52 -4.86 -1.22
N LEU A 54 10.51 -5.47 -0.56
CA LEU A 54 11.70 -4.75 -0.11
C LEU A 54 12.51 -4.17 -1.28
N PRO A 55 12.86 -4.95 -2.34
CA PRO A 55 13.53 -4.39 -3.51
C PRO A 55 12.62 -3.48 -4.34
N ALA A 56 11.30 -3.70 -4.34
CA ALA A 56 10.37 -2.81 -5.03
C ALA A 56 10.27 -1.44 -4.37
N MET A 57 10.33 -1.38 -3.04
CA MET A 57 10.21 -0.16 -2.26
C MET A 57 11.51 0.66 -2.24
N PHE A 58 12.67 -0.01 -2.13
CA PHE A 58 13.95 0.69 -1.90
C PHE A 58 15.00 0.48 -3.00
N GLY A 59 14.71 -0.32 -4.04
CA GLY A 59 15.70 -0.69 -5.04
C GLY A 59 16.93 -1.34 -4.41
N ASP A 60 18.12 -0.84 -4.75
CA ASP A 60 19.39 -1.29 -4.16
C ASP A 60 19.81 -0.50 -2.90
N ALA A 61 19.04 0.54 -2.51
CA ALA A 61 19.40 1.44 -1.43
C ALA A 61 19.43 0.72 -0.07
N PHE A 62 18.54 -0.24 0.15
CA PHE A 62 18.50 -1.02 1.40
C PHE A 62 19.80 -1.82 1.61
N GLU A 63 20.25 -2.56 0.58
CA GLU A 63 21.47 -3.36 0.66
C GLU A 63 22.71 -2.48 0.82
N ARG A 64 22.72 -1.31 0.18
CA ARG A 64 23.83 -0.34 0.29
C ARG A 64 23.86 0.35 1.64
N ALA A 65 22.71 0.72 2.19
CA ALA A 65 22.56 1.41 3.46
C ALA A 65 22.83 0.50 4.66
N PHE A 66 22.45 -0.78 4.56
CA PHE A 66 22.52 -1.76 5.65
C PHE A 66 23.36 -2.97 5.27
N ALA A 67 24.63 -2.74 4.91
CA ALA A 67 25.51 -3.77 4.36
C ALA A 67 25.98 -4.83 5.38
N ASP A 68 25.98 -4.53 6.68
CA ASP A 68 26.30 -5.51 7.73
C ASP A 68 25.04 -6.22 8.28
N PRO A 69 25.14 -7.52 8.64
CA PRO A 69 23.96 -8.29 9.07
C PRO A 69 23.20 -7.72 10.28
N PRO A 70 23.87 -7.20 11.34
CA PRO A 70 23.18 -6.54 12.45
C PRO A 70 22.35 -5.31 12.01
N ALA A 71 22.92 -4.41 11.20
CA ALA A 71 22.21 -3.25 10.70
C ALA A 71 21.00 -3.63 9.83
N ALA A 72 21.17 -4.59 8.92
CA ALA A 72 20.06 -5.11 8.10
C ALA A 72 18.94 -5.73 8.96
N THR A 73 19.32 -6.46 10.01
CA THR A 73 18.34 -7.08 10.94
C THR A 73 17.57 -6.01 11.71
N ALA A 74 18.24 -4.97 12.20
CA ALA A 74 17.60 -3.86 12.90
C ALA A 74 16.64 -3.09 11.98
N ALA A 75 17.07 -2.79 10.75
CA ALA A 75 16.26 -2.09 9.76
C ALA A 75 14.99 -2.90 9.38
N LEU A 76 15.14 -4.20 9.11
CA LEU A 76 14.00 -5.08 8.87
C LEU A 76 13.07 -5.17 10.08
N SER A 77 13.63 -5.14 11.30
CA SER A 77 12.83 -5.18 12.52
C SER A 77 11.97 -3.92 12.69
N ALA A 78 12.49 -2.74 12.34
CA ALA A 78 11.73 -1.49 12.34
C ALA A 78 10.57 -1.53 11.33
N LEU A 79 10.83 -1.97 10.10
CA LEU A 79 9.78 -2.18 9.09
C LEU A 79 8.72 -3.19 9.56
N MET A 80 9.15 -4.30 10.16
CA MET A 80 8.24 -5.34 10.65
C MET A 80 7.44 -4.92 11.89
N ALA A 81 8.00 -4.08 12.75
CA ALA A 81 7.25 -3.48 13.85
C ALA A 81 6.06 -2.68 13.31
N ARG A 82 6.30 -1.82 12.30
CA ARG A 82 5.21 -1.07 11.67
C ARG A 82 4.25 -1.94 10.88
N TRP A 83 4.77 -2.90 10.11
CA TRP A 83 3.96 -3.86 9.36
C TRP A 83 2.95 -4.59 10.25
N ASN A 84 3.37 -5.04 11.44
CA ASN A 84 2.49 -5.77 12.36
C ASN A 84 1.36 -4.90 12.92
N VAL A 85 1.62 -3.60 13.15
CA VAL A 85 0.59 -2.63 13.55
C VAL A 85 -0.45 -2.50 12.44
N LEU A 86 -0.01 -2.19 11.21
CA LEU A 86 -0.91 -2.05 10.07
C LEU A 86 -1.68 -3.34 9.78
N ALA A 87 -1.04 -4.51 9.90
CA ALA A 87 -1.68 -5.80 9.68
C ALA A 87 -2.80 -6.09 10.69
N GLN A 88 -2.64 -5.64 11.94
CA GLN A 88 -3.68 -5.77 12.97
C GLN A 88 -4.83 -4.76 12.76
N GLN A 89 -4.51 -3.55 12.31
CA GLN A 89 -5.50 -2.52 11.99
C GLN A 89 -6.33 -2.88 10.76
N LEU A 90 -5.73 -3.58 9.78
CA LEU A 90 -6.37 -4.07 8.55
C LEU A 90 -6.80 -5.54 8.63
N ASP A 91 -6.94 -6.10 9.84
CA ASP A 91 -7.44 -7.46 10.01
C ASP A 91 -8.89 -7.57 9.51
N PRO A 92 -9.20 -8.43 8.53
CA PRO A 92 -10.54 -8.52 7.97
C PRO A 92 -11.64 -8.87 8.96
N ALA A 93 -11.35 -9.71 9.97
CA ALA A 93 -12.37 -10.12 10.93
C ALA A 93 -12.75 -8.94 11.83
N GLU A 94 -11.77 -8.18 12.28
CA GLU A 94 -12.00 -6.97 13.08
C GLU A 94 -12.72 -5.87 12.28
N LEU A 95 -12.40 -5.70 10.99
CA LEU A 95 -13.09 -4.74 10.11
C LEU A 95 -14.55 -5.12 9.85
N ILE A 96 -14.86 -6.41 9.74
CA ILE A 96 -16.24 -6.91 9.60
C ILE A 96 -17.03 -6.74 10.91
N ASP A 97 -16.38 -6.95 12.05
CA ASP A 97 -17.01 -6.84 13.37
C ASP A 97 -17.30 -5.38 13.75
N GLU A 98 -16.46 -4.43 13.32
CA GLU A 98 -16.57 -2.99 13.64
C GLU A 98 -16.49 -2.11 12.36
N PRO A 99 -17.46 -2.18 11.43
CA PRO A 99 -17.36 -1.53 10.11
C PRO A 99 -17.37 0.00 10.17
N ASP A 100 -17.99 0.59 11.20
CA ASP A 100 -18.07 2.04 11.38
C ASP A 100 -16.84 2.61 12.14
N ALA A 101 -15.89 1.75 12.56
CA ALA A 101 -14.71 2.17 13.30
C ALA A 101 -13.55 2.45 12.35
N THR A 102 -12.94 3.64 12.49
CA THR A 102 -11.64 3.94 11.88
C THR A 102 -10.55 3.28 12.72
N ARG A 103 -10.04 2.13 12.28
CA ARG A 103 -8.95 1.38 12.94
C ARG A 103 -7.58 1.75 12.39
N LEU A 104 -7.52 2.07 11.09
CA LEU A 104 -6.28 2.46 10.42
C LEU A 104 -5.77 3.79 10.99
N GLY A 105 -4.59 3.74 11.60
CA GLY A 105 -3.87 4.89 12.13
C GLY A 105 -2.59 5.10 11.34
N PRO A 106 -2.64 5.86 10.22
CA PRO A 106 -1.46 6.09 9.39
C PRO A 106 -0.43 6.96 10.10
N LEU A 107 0.85 6.77 9.77
CA LEU A 107 1.91 7.69 10.22
C LEU A 107 2.01 8.83 9.22
N MET A 108 1.62 10.03 9.65
CA MET A 108 1.61 11.24 8.84
C MET A 108 2.13 12.43 9.64
N ILE A 109 2.90 13.33 9.01
CA ILE A 109 3.15 14.66 9.57
C ILE A 109 1.92 15.53 9.34
N THR A 110 1.43 16.15 10.40
CA THR A 110 0.31 17.08 10.34
C THR A 110 0.80 18.50 10.06
N TYR A 111 0.26 19.10 9.01
CA TYR A 111 0.56 20.48 8.63
C TYR A 111 -0.67 21.36 8.87
N ASP A 112 -0.63 22.14 9.93
CA ASP A 112 -1.62 23.17 10.19
C ASP A 112 -1.27 24.49 9.46
N ASP A 113 -2.21 25.44 9.46
CA ASP A 113 -2.00 26.74 8.83
C ASP A 113 -0.87 27.54 9.50
N ALA A 114 -0.54 27.25 10.76
CA ALA A 114 0.55 27.92 11.45
C ALA A 114 1.92 27.45 10.92
N ALA A 115 2.10 26.14 10.71
CA ALA A 115 3.30 25.56 10.11
C ALA A 115 3.53 26.09 8.69
N ARG A 116 2.46 26.17 7.88
CA ARG A 116 2.54 26.76 6.53
C ARG A 116 3.00 28.21 6.57
N ARG A 117 2.34 29.05 7.40
CA ARG A 117 2.72 30.46 7.57
C ARG A 117 4.17 30.59 8.03
N GLN A 118 4.62 29.75 8.97
CA GLN A 118 5.98 29.79 9.47
C GLN A 118 7.02 29.46 8.38
N ALA A 119 6.76 28.47 7.53
CA ALA A 119 7.65 28.14 6.40
C ALA A 119 7.78 29.31 5.41
N VAL A 120 6.68 30.02 5.16
CA VAL A 120 6.63 31.21 4.30
C VAL A 120 7.35 32.39 4.93
N GLU A 121 7.09 32.69 6.21
CA GLU A 121 7.74 33.79 6.95
C GLU A 121 9.25 33.56 7.11
N ALA A 122 9.68 32.31 7.23
CA ALA A 122 11.09 31.92 7.27
C ALA A 122 11.78 31.98 5.90
N GLY A 123 11.03 32.20 4.81
CA GLY A 123 11.55 32.22 3.44
C GLY A 123 12.03 30.87 2.94
N ILE A 124 11.55 29.77 3.53
CA ILE A 124 11.86 28.40 3.10
C ILE A 124 11.05 28.04 1.85
N LEU A 125 9.77 28.44 1.83
CA LEU A 125 8.83 28.22 0.73
C LEU A 125 8.09 29.53 0.42
N THR A 126 7.64 29.69 -0.81
CA THR A 126 6.60 30.66 -1.17
C THR A 126 5.23 30.21 -0.64
N GLN A 127 4.24 31.11 -0.65
CA GLN A 127 2.86 30.76 -0.25
C GLN A 127 2.31 29.60 -1.08
N GLU A 128 2.51 29.65 -2.40
CA GLU A 128 2.08 28.62 -3.35
C GLU A 128 2.81 27.29 -3.11
N GLU A 129 4.13 27.33 -2.91
CA GLU A 129 4.90 26.12 -2.59
C GLU A 129 4.50 25.51 -1.24
N ALA A 130 4.16 26.32 -0.22
CA ALA A 130 3.70 25.82 1.07
C ALA A 130 2.32 25.15 0.99
N GLU A 131 1.41 25.67 0.16
CA GLU A 131 0.08 25.08 -0.08
C GLU A 131 0.17 23.73 -0.80
N VAL A 132 1.16 23.56 -1.68
CA VAL A 132 1.38 22.29 -2.40
C VAL A 132 2.21 21.30 -1.57
N ALA A 133 3.30 21.74 -0.97
CA ALA A 133 4.25 20.85 -0.31
C ALA A 133 3.82 20.40 1.10
N LEU A 134 3.04 21.21 1.81
CA LEU A 134 2.68 20.96 3.22
C LEU A 134 1.23 20.49 3.33
N GLN A 135 0.94 19.35 2.71
CA GLN A 135 -0.38 18.72 2.70
C GLN A 135 -0.38 17.42 3.51
N THR A 136 -1.07 17.42 4.67
CA THR A 136 -1.14 16.25 5.56
C THR A 136 -1.66 15.03 4.80
N GLY A 137 -0.88 13.96 4.72
CA GLY A 137 -1.27 12.71 4.04
C GLY A 137 -1.01 12.66 2.54
N ALA A 138 -0.53 13.73 1.89
CA ALA A 138 -0.18 13.67 0.47
C ALA A 138 0.97 12.70 0.19
N LEU A 139 2.06 12.74 0.98
CA LEU A 139 3.17 11.79 0.86
C LEU A 139 2.77 10.35 1.18
N TRP A 140 1.82 10.18 2.11
CA TRP A 140 1.27 8.86 2.43
C TRP A 140 0.50 8.29 1.24
N ALA A 141 -0.40 9.07 0.64
CA ALA A 141 -1.13 8.65 -0.55
C ALA A 141 -0.20 8.40 -1.74
N ASP A 142 0.91 9.14 -1.86
CA ASP A 142 1.93 8.89 -2.87
C ASP A 142 2.65 7.55 -2.67
N GLY A 143 2.98 7.20 -1.43
CA GLY A 143 3.51 5.89 -1.08
C GLY A 143 2.54 4.76 -1.43
N PHE A 144 1.25 4.96 -1.11
CA PHE A 144 0.18 4.03 -1.44
C PHE A 144 0.06 3.82 -2.96
N ARG A 145 0.06 4.92 -3.75
CA ARG A 145 0.07 4.89 -5.22
C ARG A 145 1.29 4.14 -5.76
N SER A 146 2.47 4.43 -5.22
CA SER A 146 3.73 3.81 -5.65
C SER A 146 3.71 2.29 -5.46
N ALA A 147 3.10 1.79 -4.38
CA ALA A 147 2.89 0.36 -4.18
C ALA A 147 1.89 -0.23 -5.19
N ILE A 148 0.80 0.47 -5.49
CA ILE A 148 -0.15 0.04 -6.55
C ILE A 148 0.56 -0.09 -7.89
N GLU A 149 1.41 0.86 -8.26
CA GLU A 149 2.18 0.84 -9.49
C GLU A 149 3.20 -0.31 -9.51
N ALA A 150 3.95 -0.50 -8.42
CA ALA A 150 4.92 -1.57 -8.27
C ALA A 150 4.28 -2.97 -8.32
N PHE A 151 3.03 -3.09 -7.86
CA PHE A 151 2.27 -4.32 -7.77
C PHE A 151 0.98 -4.27 -8.61
N ALA A 152 1.05 -3.69 -9.82
CA ALA A 152 -0.11 -3.47 -10.68
C ALA A 152 -0.87 -4.75 -11.06
N GLU A 153 -0.21 -5.92 -11.05
CA GLU A 153 -0.92 -7.19 -11.23
C GLU A 153 -1.87 -7.46 -10.05
N ASP A 154 -1.47 -7.07 -8.83
CA ASP A 154 -2.22 -7.22 -7.59
C ASP A 154 -3.26 -6.11 -7.36
N TRP A 155 -3.21 -5.06 -8.18
CA TRP A 155 -4.14 -3.93 -8.20
C TRP A 155 -4.65 -3.69 -9.64
N PRO A 156 -5.54 -4.56 -10.16
CA PRO A 156 -6.06 -4.41 -11.51
C PRO A 156 -6.84 -3.10 -11.65
N GLN A 157 -6.89 -2.53 -12.85
CA GLN A 157 -7.68 -1.32 -13.09
C GLN A 157 -9.18 -1.58 -12.84
N PRO A 158 -9.91 -0.63 -12.21
CA PRO A 158 -11.35 -0.76 -12.01
C PRO A 158 -12.11 -0.80 -13.34
N ASP A 159 -13.11 -1.67 -13.44
CA ASP A 159 -14.05 -1.71 -14.57
C ASP A 159 -15.24 -0.79 -14.27
N THR A 160 -15.11 0.50 -14.60
CA THR A 160 -16.08 1.56 -14.27
C THR A 160 -17.41 1.44 -15.02
N ASP A 161 -17.55 0.50 -15.96
CA ASP A 161 -18.84 0.14 -16.55
C ASP A 161 -19.70 -0.68 -15.56
N THR A 162 -19.07 -1.37 -14.61
CA THR A 162 -19.74 -2.15 -13.56
C THR A 162 -19.99 -1.36 -12.28
N GLU A 163 -20.97 -1.78 -11.48
CA GLU A 163 -21.22 -1.17 -10.17
C GLU A 163 -20.05 -1.40 -9.21
N ASP A 164 -19.58 -2.65 -9.10
CA ASP A 164 -18.44 -3.02 -8.26
C ASP A 164 -17.15 -2.28 -8.65
N GLY A 165 -16.90 -2.11 -9.95
CA GLY A 165 -15.73 -1.39 -10.43
C GLY A 165 -15.81 0.12 -10.18
N ARG A 166 -16.99 0.75 -10.24
CA ARG A 166 -17.16 2.15 -9.82
C ARG A 166 -16.95 2.35 -8.32
N TRP A 167 -17.42 1.39 -7.52
CA TRP A 167 -17.20 1.43 -6.08
C TRP A 167 -15.70 1.30 -5.75
N TYR A 168 -14.99 0.38 -6.43
CA TYR A 168 -13.55 0.22 -6.27
C TYR A 168 -12.78 1.49 -6.69
N ASP A 169 -13.16 2.09 -7.83
CA ASP A 169 -12.62 3.37 -8.28
C ASP A 169 -12.83 4.49 -7.26
N ASP A 170 -14.04 4.61 -6.69
CA ASP A 170 -14.36 5.59 -5.65
C ASP A 170 -13.47 5.43 -4.40
N CYS A 171 -13.26 4.20 -3.92
CA CYS A 171 -12.35 3.95 -2.80
C CYS A 171 -10.91 4.40 -3.11
N LEU A 172 -10.39 4.10 -4.31
CA LEU A 172 -9.06 4.58 -4.71
C LEU A 172 -9.02 6.11 -4.77
N MET A 173 -10.07 6.74 -5.31
CA MET A 173 -10.14 8.18 -5.43
C MET A 173 -10.20 8.90 -4.09
N ARG A 174 -10.81 8.33 -3.06
CA ARG A 174 -10.76 8.90 -1.69
C ARG A 174 -9.34 8.93 -1.12
N VAL A 175 -8.52 7.92 -1.41
CA VAL A 175 -7.10 7.91 -1.04
C VAL A 175 -6.33 8.96 -1.85
N PHE A 176 -6.52 8.99 -3.17
CA PHE A 176 -5.78 9.90 -4.05
C PHE A 176 -6.24 11.36 -3.99
N ALA A 177 -7.42 11.64 -3.44
CA ALA A 177 -7.88 12.98 -3.12
C ALA A 177 -6.91 13.72 -2.19
N LEU A 178 -6.14 12.99 -1.37
CA LEU A 178 -5.09 13.56 -0.54
C LEU A 178 -3.93 14.17 -1.34
N MET A 179 -3.76 13.83 -2.61
CA MET A 179 -2.69 14.35 -3.47
C MET A 179 -3.15 15.45 -4.43
N LEU A 180 -4.45 15.72 -4.48
CA LEU A 180 -5.01 16.68 -5.42
C LEU A 180 -4.64 18.12 -5.03
N GLU A 181 -4.30 18.90 -6.04
CA GLU A 181 -4.18 20.36 -5.89
C GLU A 181 -5.55 20.98 -5.61
N SER A 182 -5.57 22.21 -5.07
CA SER A 182 -6.81 22.83 -4.58
C SER A 182 -7.92 22.95 -5.64
N ALA A 183 -7.56 23.16 -6.91
CA ALA A 183 -8.54 23.26 -7.99
C ALA A 183 -9.20 21.89 -8.28
N ASP A 184 -8.39 20.86 -8.45
CA ASP A 184 -8.87 19.50 -8.75
C ASP A 184 -9.60 18.89 -7.54
N LEU A 185 -9.12 19.17 -6.32
CA LEU A 185 -9.78 18.76 -5.09
C LEU A 185 -11.17 19.40 -4.98
N ALA A 186 -11.30 20.69 -5.31
CA ALA A 186 -12.60 21.36 -5.29
C ALA A 186 -13.59 20.75 -6.30
N GLU A 187 -13.12 20.34 -7.47
CA GLU A 187 -13.95 19.63 -8.46
C GLU A 187 -14.38 18.25 -7.94
N TYR A 188 -13.44 17.47 -7.40
CA TYR A 188 -13.71 16.17 -6.78
C TYR A 188 -14.77 16.28 -5.68
N LEU A 189 -14.62 17.22 -4.75
CA LEU A 189 -15.55 17.37 -3.63
C LEU A 189 -16.97 17.77 -4.08
N GLN A 190 -17.09 18.61 -5.11
CA GLN A 190 -18.40 18.97 -5.65
C GLN A 190 -19.17 17.78 -6.22
N VAL A 191 -18.46 16.80 -6.77
CA VAL A 191 -19.04 15.60 -7.37
C VAL A 191 -19.32 14.54 -6.31
N SER A 192 -18.32 14.20 -5.50
CA SER A 192 -18.40 13.07 -4.56
C SER A 192 -19.11 13.41 -3.25
N TYR A 193 -19.07 14.67 -2.81
CA TYR A 193 -19.64 15.13 -1.54
C TYR A 193 -20.51 16.40 -1.74
N PRO A 194 -21.60 16.31 -2.52
CA PRO A 194 -22.36 17.47 -2.96
C PRO A 194 -23.00 18.22 -1.79
N GLY A 195 -22.53 19.46 -1.56
CA GLY A 195 -23.03 20.34 -0.51
C GLY A 195 -22.31 20.18 0.84
N GLU A 196 -21.25 19.39 0.89
CA GLU A 196 -20.40 19.22 2.06
C GLU A 196 -19.06 19.95 1.86
N GLU A 197 -18.52 20.49 2.95
CA GLU A 197 -17.16 21.01 3.00
C GLU A 197 -16.36 20.13 3.96
N LEU A 198 -15.47 19.32 3.42
CA LEU A 198 -14.61 18.44 4.21
C LEU A 198 -13.34 19.18 4.64
N THR A 199 -13.00 19.09 5.92
CA THR A 199 -11.68 19.49 6.42
C THR A 199 -10.62 18.50 5.94
N ARG A 200 -9.35 18.88 6.04
CA ARG A 200 -8.26 17.96 5.69
C ARG A 200 -8.25 16.70 6.53
N ASP A 201 -8.57 16.81 7.82
CA ASP A 201 -8.66 15.65 8.72
C ASP A 201 -9.80 14.71 8.29
N GLN A 202 -10.95 15.26 7.88
CA GLN A 202 -12.06 14.46 7.35
C GLN A 202 -11.69 13.75 6.03
N LEU A 203 -10.89 14.38 5.16
CA LEU A 203 -10.38 13.71 3.95
C LEU A 203 -9.43 12.55 4.30
N VAL A 204 -8.62 12.72 5.35
CA VAL A 204 -7.76 11.64 5.85
C VAL A 204 -8.62 10.50 6.42
N ASP A 205 -9.67 10.81 7.18
CA ASP A 205 -10.62 9.81 7.68
C ASP A 205 -11.29 9.04 6.53
N GLU A 206 -11.78 9.74 5.50
CA GLU A 206 -12.36 9.13 4.29
C GLU A 206 -11.36 8.22 3.57
N ALA A 207 -10.10 8.62 3.44
CA ALA A 207 -9.05 7.79 2.87
C ALA A 207 -8.79 6.54 3.72
N CYS A 208 -8.78 6.67 5.04
CA CYS A 208 -8.61 5.54 5.96
C CYS A 208 -9.76 4.53 5.85
N PHE A 209 -11.01 5.00 5.82
CA PHE A 209 -12.17 4.16 5.58
C PHE A 209 -12.10 3.47 4.23
N ALA A 210 -11.73 4.19 3.17
CA ALA A 210 -11.59 3.64 1.84
C ALA A 210 -10.57 2.49 1.78
N VAL A 211 -9.44 2.59 2.49
CA VAL A 211 -8.45 1.49 2.56
C VAL A 211 -9.00 0.27 3.29
N GLN A 212 -9.75 0.47 4.39
CA GLN A 212 -10.41 -0.64 5.10
C GLN A 212 -11.44 -1.33 4.19
N ASP A 213 -12.21 -0.55 3.44
CA ASP A 213 -13.16 -1.04 2.45
C ASP A 213 -12.46 -1.81 1.32
N LEU A 214 -11.36 -1.29 0.77
CA LEU A 214 -10.52 -1.99 -0.21
C LEU A 214 -10.02 -3.33 0.33
N ARG A 215 -9.63 -3.37 1.61
CA ARG A 215 -9.18 -4.60 2.26
C ARG A 215 -10.29 -5.66 2.28
N LEU A 216 -11.53 -5.27 2.55
CA LEU A 216 -12.69 -6.15 2.53
C LEU A 216 -13.11 -6.54 1.10
N TYR A 217 -13.04 -5.61 0.15
CA TYR A 217 -13.38 -5.82 -1.26
C TYR A 217 -12.67 -7.04 -1.87
N TRP A 218 -11.39 -7.23 -1.56
CA TRP A 218 -10.61 -8.35 -2.08
C TRP A 218 -10.98 -9.71 -1.49
N LEU A 219 -11.74 -9.77 -0.39
CA LEU A 219 -12.28 -11.03 0.13
C LEU A 219 -13.32 -11.61 -0.83
N ASP A 220 -14.12 -10.75 -1.44
CA ASP A 220 -15.13 -11.12 -2.44
C ASP A 220 -14.56 -11.16 -3.87
N HIS A 221 -13.40 -10.52 -4.08
CA HIS A 221 -12.70 -10.45 -5.37
C HIS A 221 -11.31 -11.09 -5.34
N PRO A 222 -11.17 -12.36 -4.93
CA PRO A 222 -9.87 -12.96 -4.72
C PRO A 222 -9.07 -13.10 -6.02
N ALA A 223 -7.75 -13.01 -5.87
CA ALA A 223 -6.77 -13.39 -6.88
C ALA A 223 -7.18 -14.68 -7.61
N LYS A 224 -7.33 -14.64 -8.94
CA LYS A 224 -7.49 -15.88 -9.72
C LYS A 224 -6.24 -16.73 -9.54
N PRO A 225 -6.34 -18.01 -9.14
CA PRO A 225 -5.17 -18.86 -8.99
C PRO A 225 -4.45 -18.97 -10.34
N PRO A 226 -3.10 -19.01 -10.34
CA PRO A 226 -2.35 -19.10 -11.58
C PRO A 226 -2.83 -20.32 -12.36
N THR A 227 -3.09 -20.14 -13.66
CA THR A 227 -3.47 -21.26 -14.51
C THR A 227 -2.30 -22.24 -14.57
N ARG A 228 -2.42 -23.36 -13.86
CA ARG A 228 -1.42 -24.43 -13.91
C ARG A 228 -1.39 -24.97 -15.33
N ARG A 229 -0.33 -24.66 -16.09
CA ARG A 229 -0.05 -25.36 -17.34
C ARG A 229 0.27 -26.81 -16.99
N VAL A 230 -0.71 -27.68 -17.23
CA VAL A 230 -0.48 -29.12 -17.22
C VAL A 230 0.31 -29.41 -18.48
N GLU A 231 1.53 -29.94 -18.35
CA GLU A 231 2.25 -30.43 -19.51
C GLU A 231 1.36 -31.44 -20.25
N PRO A 232 1.30 -31.39 -21.59
CA PRO A 232 0.46 -32.31 -22.35
C PRO A 232 0.78 -33.74 -21.93
N THR A 233 -0.25 -34.46 -21.48
CA THR A 233 -0.10 -35.88 -21.15
C THR A 233 0.39 -36.61 -22.40
N PRO A 234 1.38 -37.52 -22.28
CA PRO A 234 1.89 -38.27 -23.42
C PRO A 234 0.74 -38.93 -24.17
N GLY A 235 0.69 -38.72 -25.49
CA GLY A 235 -0.30 -39.36 -26.34
C GLY A 235 -0.21 -40.87 -26.22
N ARG A 236 -1.33 -41.57 -26.45
CA ARG A 236 -1.44 -43.04 -26.30
C ARG A 236 -0.29 -43.81 -26.99
N ASN A 237 0.23 -43.30 -28.10
CA ASN A 237 1.32 -43.93 -28.87
C ASN A 237 2.72 -43.34 -28.65
N ASP A 238 2.86 -42.29 -27.85
CA ASP A 238 4.13 -41.59 -27.62
C ASP A 238 5.06 -42.42 -26.72
N PRO A 239 6.38 -42.14 -26.72
CA PRO A 239 7.31 -42.77 -25.79
C PRO A 239 6.88 -42.53 -24.33
N CYS A 240 6.96 -43.58 -23.52
CA CYS A 240 6.58 -43.50 -22.12
C CYS A 240 7.62 -42.69 -21.32
N PRO A 241 7.21 -41.71 -20.49
CA PRO A 241 8.13 -40.81 -19.78
C PRO A 241 8.97 -41.52 -18.70
N CYS A 242 8.64 -42.75 -18.32
CA CYS A 242 9.41 -43.55 -17.36
C CYS A 242 10.74 -44.10 -17.91
N GLY A 243 11.11 -43.78 -19.16
CA GLY A 243 12.37 -44.23 -19.79
C GLY A 243 12.39 -45.69 -20.25
N SER A 244 11.25 -46.40 -20.24
CA SER A 244 11.19 -47.83 -20.60
C SER A 244 11.37 -48.13 -22.10
N GLY A 245 11.36 -47.09 -22.95
CA GLY A 245 11.37 -47.23 -24.42
C GLY A 245 10.07 -47.77 -25.03
N ARG A 246 9.03 -48.04 -24.22
CA ARG A 246 7.71 -48.53 -24.68
C ARG A 246 6.77 -47.36 -25.01
N LYS A 247 5.78 -47.58 -25.88
CA LYS A 247 4.66 -46.65 -26.09
C LYS A 247 3.85 -46.49 -24.80
N TYR A 248 3.35 -45.28 -24.51
CA TYR A 248 2.64 -44.94 -23.27
C TYR A 248 1.52 -45.95 -22.93
N LYS A 249 0.67 -46.30 -23.91
CA LYS A 249 -0.41 -47.31 -23.75
C LYS A 249 0.03 -48.72 -23.36
N ARG A 250 1.30 -49.07 -23.55
CA ARG A 250 1.86 -50.39 -23.21
C ARG A 250 2.69 -50.33 -21.92
N CYS A 251 2.63 -49.22 -21.19
CA CYS A 251 3.39 -49.00 -19.98
C CYS A 251 2.53 -48.36 -18.89
N HIS A 252 2.18 -47.07 -19.02
CA HIS A 252 1.45 -46.30 -17.99
C HIS A 252 0.05 -45.85 -18.43
N GLY A 253 -0.32 -46.00 -19.71
CA GLY A 253 -1.61 -45.56 -20.23
C GLY A 253 -2.68 -46.65 -20.20
N ALA A 254 -2.99 -47.17 -19.00
CA ALA A 254 -4.05 -48.18 -18.79
C ALA A 254 -5.38 -47.77 -19.43
#